data_AF-A0AAD4QDD8-F1
#
_entry.id   AF-A0AAD4QDD8-F1
#
_cell.length_a   1.000
_cell.length_b   1.000
_cell.length_c   1.000
_cell.angle_alpha   90.00
_cell.angle_beta   90.00
_cell.angle_gamma   90.00
#
_symmetry.space_group_name_H-M   'P 1'
#
loop_
_entity.id
_entity.type
_entity.pdbx_description
1 polymer ?
#
loop_
_entity_poly.entity_id
_entity_poly.type
_entity_poly.pdbx_seq_one_letter_code
_entity_poly.pdbx_strand_id
1 'polypeptide(L)'
;MPISIIAITLTVIECCIDEWSDGMQRDCNWDDAKFQTVYDSHFSSLVDFQAQRPTSLYQLQCDLSRNAREHAGVPPDPVTGSSRLPRER
;
A
#
# COMPACT_ATOMS: atom_id res chain seq x y z
N MET A 1 -1.99 -4.20 -6.78
CA MET A 1 -2.92 -4.81 -5.82
C MET A 1 -4.26 -4.09 -5.91
N PRO A 2 -5.42 -4.77 -5.88
CA PRO A 2 -6.72 -4.10 -5.87
C PRO A 2 -6.86 -3.21 -4.63
N ILE A 3 -7.52 -2.05 -4.76
CA ILE A 3 -7.68 -1.09 -3.66
C ILE A 3 -8.42 -1.70 -2.47
N SER A 4 -9.43 -2.54 -2.74
CA SER A 4 -10.15 -3.28 -1.70
C SER A 4 -9.23 -4.14 -0.84
N ILE A 5 -8.22 -4.78 -1.43
CA ILE A 5 -7.26 -5.60 -0.67
C ILE A 5 -6.34 -4.72 0.19
N ILE A 6 -5.93 -3.55 -0.32
CA ILE A 6 -5.13 -2.59 0.45
C ILE A 6 -5.95 -2.10 1.64
N ALA A 7 -7.21 -1.71 1.41
CA ALA A 7 -8.12 -1.24 2.46
C ALA A 7 -8.30 -2.31 3.54
N ILE A 8 -8.61 -3.57 3.18
CA ILE A 8 -8.71 -4.68 4.16
C ILE A 8 -7.43 -4.83 4.96
N THR A 9 -6.26 -4.77 4.31
CA THR A 9 -4.97 -4.92 4.99
C THR A 9 -4.74 -3.79 6.00
N LEU A 10 -5.06 -2.55 5.64
CA LEU A 10 -4.96 -1.41 6.55
C LEU A 10 -5.91 -1.53 7.72
N THR A 11 -7.15 -1.96 7.49
CA THR A 11 -8.13 -2.22 8.55
C THR A 11 -7.62 -3.25 9.54
N VAL A 12 -7.06 -4.37 9.07
CA VAL A 12 -6.49 -5.40 9.95
C VAL A 12 -5.33 -4.85 10.78
N ILE A 13 -4.42 -4.09 10.15
CA ILE A 13 -3.29 -3.48 10.86
C ILE A 13 -3.80 -2.52 11.96
N GLU A 14 -4.79 -1.69 11.67
CA GLU A 14 -5.40 -0.79 12.65
C GLU A 14 -6.04 -1.56 13.80
N CYS A 15 -6.80 -2.63 13.51
CA CYS A 15 -7.34 -3.50 14.55
C CYS A 15 -6.25 -4.10 15.44
N CYS A 16 -5.14 -4.56 14.87
CA CYS A 16 -4.01 -5.08 15.65
C CYS A 16 -3.34 -4.00 16.52
N ILE A 17 -3.23 -2.77 16.02
CA ILE A 17 -2.70 -1.63 16.78
C ILE A 17 -3.63 -1.29 17.94
N ASP A 18 -4.93 -1.24 17.71
CA ASP A 18 -5.94 -0.97 18.73
C ASP A 18 -5.92 -2.05 19.83
N GLU A 19 -5.86 -3.32 19.43
CA GLU A 19 -5.74 -4.48 20.33
C GLU A 19 -4.50 -4.37 21.23
N TRP A 20 -3.35 -4.01 20.64
CA TRP A 20 -2.11 -3.77 21.37
C TRP A 20 -2.22 -2.57 22.31
N SER A 21 -2.89 -1.50 21.88
CA SER A 21 -3.03 -0.27 22.68
C SER A 21 -3.91 -0.47 23.90
N ASP A 22 -4.98 -1.27 23.77
CA ASP A 22 -5.94 -1.56 24.83
C ASP A 22 -5.46 -2.72 25.75
N GLY A 23 -4.44 -3.46 25.32
CA GLY A 23 -3.93 -4.65 26.04
C GLY A 23 -4.94 -5.79 26.13
N MET A 24 -6.01 -5.75 25.34
CA MET A 24 -7.12 -6.70 25.37
C MET A 24 -7.16 -7.45 24.04
N GLN A 25 -6.88 -8.75 24.10
CA GLN A 25 -7.01 -9.61 22.93
C GLN A 25 -8.49 -9.67 22.50
N ARG A 26 -8.76 -9.30 21.25
CA ARG A 26 -10.09 -9.36 20.66
C ARG A 26 -10.07 -10.31 19.48
N ASP A 27 -11.01 -11.24 19.45
CA ASP A 27 -11.26 -11.99 18.24
C ASP A 27 -11.73 -11.00 17.16
N CYS A 28 -10.97 -10.91 16.06
CA CYS A 28 -11.34 -10.07 14.92
C CYS A 28 -12.62 -10.62 14.29
N ASN A 29 -13.76 -10.12 14.75
CA ASN A 29 -15.05 -10.47 14.18
C ASN A 29 -15.36 -9.49 13.06
N TRP A 30 -15.27 -9.97 11.82
CA TRP A 30 -15.42 -9.17 10.60
C TRP A 30 -16.82 -8.57 10.43
N ASP A 31 -17.79 -9.09 11.16
CA ASP A 31 -19.17 -8.61 11.21
C ASP A 31 -19.37 -7.44 12.19
N ASP A 32 -18.34 -7.02 12.92
CA ASP A 32 -18.43 -5.84 13.80
C ASP A 32 -18.61 -4.57 12.96
N ALA A 33 -19.62 -3.77 13.28
CA ALA A 33 -19.90 -2.50 12.62
C ALA A 33 -18.69 -1.54 12.66
N LYS A 34 -17.83 -1.66 13.68
CA LYS A 34 -16.57 -0.92 13.75
C LYS A 34 -15.62 -1.30 12.61
N PHE A 35 -15.52 -2.58 12.29
CA PHE A 35 -14.66 -3.08 11.22
C PHE A 35 -15.08 -2.49 9.86
N GLN A 36 -16.37 -2.55 9.55
CA GLN A 36 -16.91 -1.98 8.32
C GLN A 36 -16.62 -0.48 8.22
N THR A 37 -16.82 0.27 9.31
CA THR A 37 -16.59 1.72 9.33
C THR A 37 -15.13 2.08 9.04
N VAL A 38 -14.19 1.35 9.64
CA VAL A 38 -12.74 1.55 9.43
C VAL A 38 -12.34 1.16 8.00
N TYR A 39 -12.87 0.04 7.48
CA TYR A 39 -12.67 -0.34 6.09
C TYR A 39 -13.17 0.72 5.10
N ASP A 40 -14.40 1.21 5.27
CA ASP A 40 -14.99 2.22 4.37
C ASP A 40 -14.19 3.54 4.43
N SER A 41 -13.67 3.90 5.60
CA SER A 41 -12.79 5.06 5.77
C SER A 41 -11.46 4.91 5.01
N HIS A 42 -10.78 3.77 5.17
CA HIS A 42 -9.55 3.47 4.42
C HIS A 42 -9.79 3.40 2.91
N PHE A 43 -10.87 2.73 2.51
CA PHE A 43 -11.23 2.59 1.10
C PHE A 43 -11.48 3.96 0.45
N SER A 44 -12.26 4.81 1.10
CA SER A 44 -12.55 6.17 0.61
C SER A 44 -11.26 6.99 0.49
N SER A 45 -10.41 6.96 1.52
CA SER A 45 -9.11 7.64 1.50
C SER A 45 -8.20 7.15 0.38
N LEU A 46 -8.19 5.85 0.09
CA LEU A 46 -7.40 5.26 -0.98
C LEU A 46 -7.95 5.62 -2.37
N VAL A 47 -9.26 5.72 -2.54
CA VAL A 47 -9.91 6.18 -3.77
C VAL A 47 -9.54 7.63 -4.04
N ASP A 48 -9.65 8.50 -3.04
CA ASP A 48 -9.28 9.91 -3.16
C ASP A 48 -7.79 10.08 -3.48
N PHE A 49 -6.94 9.31 -2.80
CA PHE A 49 -5.51 9.28 -3.07
C PHE A 49 -5.19 8.79 -4.49
N GLN A 50 -5.93 7.82 -5.02
CA GLN A 50 -5.76 7.38 -6.40
C GLN A 50 -6.16 8.47 -7.40
N ALA A 51 -7.28 9.18 -7.14
CA ALA A 51 -7.76 10.25 -8.00
C ALA A 51 -6.80 11.45 -8.01
N GLN A 52 -6.15 11.74 -6.89
CA GLN A 52 -5.24 12.88 -6.72
C GLN A 52 -3.76 12.49 -6.87
N ARG A 53 -3.45 11.31 -7.41
CA ARG A 53 -2.10 10.77 -7.44
C ARG A 53 -1.14 11.68 -8.24
N PRO A 54 -0.09 12.24 -7.62
CA PRO A 54 0.87 13.06 -8.33
C PRO A 54 1.75 12.18 -9.23
N THR A 55 2.18 12.72 -10.38
CA THR A 55 3.02 12.00 -11.36
C THR A 55 4.35 11.53 -10.77
N SER A 56 4.90 12.27 -9.80
CA SER A 56 6.11 11.90 -9.06
C SER A 56 5.96 10.59 -8.28
N LEU A 57 4.74 10.22 -7.91
CA LEU A 57 4.48 9.00 -7.15
C LEU A 57 4.77 7.73 -7.96
N TYR A 58 4.57 7.78 -9.27
CA TYR A 58 4.94 6.67 -10.15
C TYR A 58 6.46 6.45 -10.17
N GLN A 59 7.24 7.53 -10.26
CA GLN A 59 8.71 7.45 -10.20
C GLN A 59 9.17 6.89 -8.85
N LEU A 60 8.58 7.39 -7.76
CA LEU A 60 8.84 6.88 -6.41
C LEU A 60 8.52 5.40 -6.27
N GLN A 61 7.40 4.92 -6.83
CA GLN A 61 7.04 3.50 -6.83
C GLN A 61 8.06 2.65 -7.58
N CYS A 62 8.52 3.10 -8.74
CA CYS A 62 9.57 2.42 -9.51
C CYS A 62 10.88 2.34 -8.74
N ASP A 63 11.29 3.45 -8.10
CA ASP A 63 12.52 3.50 -7.31
C ASP A 63 12.42 2.62 -6.05
N LEU A 64 11.30 2.65 -5.33
CA LEU A 64 11.04 1.76 -4.20
C LEU A 64 11.09 0.29 -4.61
N SER A 65 10.43 -0.07 -5.71
CA SER A 65 10.41 -1.44 -6.23
C SER A 65 11.83 -1.92 -6.58
N ARG A 66 12.62 -1.06 -7.25
CA ARG A 66 14.03 -1.35 -7.56
C ARG A 66 14.85 -1.55 -6.28
N ASN A 67 14.80 -0.60 -5.36
CA ASN A 67 15.58 -0.65 -4.12
C ASN A 67 15.20 -1.87 -3.27
N ALA A 68 13.90 -2.19 -3.15
CA ALA A 68 13.44 -3.34 -2.40
C ALA A 68 14.00 -4.66 -2.99
N ARG A 69 14.05 -4.79 -4.32
CA ARG A 69 14.64 -5.96 -4.98
C ARG A 69 16.14 -6.05 -4.77
N GLU A 70 16.85 -4.93 -4.89
CA GLU A 70 18.28 -4.84 -4.63
C GLU A 70 18.61 -5.28 -3.19
N HIS A 71 17.87 -4.80 -2.19
CA HIS A 71 18.05 -5.18 -0.79
C HIS A 71 17.61 -6.62 -0.49
N ALA A 72 16.65 -7.16 -1.24
CA ALA A 72 16.24 -8.56 -1.15
C ALA A 72 17.18 -9.52 -1.91
N GLY A 73 18.24 -9.02 -2.54
CA GLY A 73 19.18 -9.83 -3.33
C GLY A 73 18.56 -10.44 -4.60
N VAL A 74 17.42 -9.92 -5.05
CA VAL A 74 16.74 -10.40 -6.26
C VAL A 74 17.43 -9.78 -7.47
N PRO A 75 17.89 -10.59 -8.45
CA PRO A 75 18.55 -10.06 -9.63
C PRO A 75 17.63 -9.11 -10.41
N PRO A 76 18.20 -8.09 -11.07
CA PRO A 76 17.43 -7.16 -11.89
C PRO A 76 16.71 -7.94 -13.00
N ASP A 77 15.50 -7.53 -13.33
CA ASP A 77 14.76 -8.15 -14.43
C ASP A 77 15.59 -8.05 -15.73
N PRO A 78 15.58 -9.09 -16.58
CA PRO A 78 16.26 -9.04 -17.86
C PRO A 78 15.73 -7.83 -18.64
N VAL A 79 16.67 -7.00 -19.14
CA VAL A 79 16.36 -5.77 -19.86
C VAL A 79 15.56 -6.09 -21.11
N THR A 80 14.23 -6.03 -21.03
CA THR A 80 13.40 -5.84 -22.22
C THR A 80 13.53 -4.36 -22.58
N GLY A 81 14.21 -4.11 -23.71
CA GLY A 81 14.80 -2.82 -24.04
C GLY A 81 13.86 -1.60 -24.01
N SER A 82 14.50 -0.44 -23.78
CA SER A 82 14.04 0.92 -24.09
C SER A 82 12.82 1.41 -23.30
N SER A 83 12.98 2.30 -22.31
CA SER A 83 13.08 3.73 -22.64
C SER A 83 13.77 4.49 -21.50
N ARG A 84 15.05 4.82 -21.67
CA ARG A 84 15.63 5.98 -20.97
C ARG A 84 15.19 7.21 -21.75
N LEU A 85 14.38 8.07 -21.15
CA LEU A 85 14.22 9.43 -21.67
C LEU A 85 15.55 10.17 -21.48
N PRO A 86 15.99 10.96 -22.49
CA PRO A 86 17.28 11.64 -22.45
C PRO A 86 17.25 12.73 -21.38
N ARG A 87 18.32 12.78 -20.59
CA ARG A 87 18.58 13.84 -19.61
C ARG A 87 19.04 15.06 -20.40
N GLU A 88 18.22 16.11 -20.46
CA GLU A 88 18.65 17.39 -21.03
C GLU A 88 19.76 18.00 -20.17
N ARG A 89 20.69 18.67 -20.87
CA ARG A 89 22.01 19.12 -20.41
C ARG A 89 21.94 20.27 -19.42
#